data_AF-A0A8H6T2J9-F1
#
_entry.id   AF-A0A8H6T2J9-F1
#
_cell.length_a   1.000
_cell.length_b   1.000
_cell.length_c   1.000
_cell.angle_alpha   90.00
_cell.angle_beta   90.00
_cell.angle_gamma   90.00
#
_symmetry.space_group_name_H-M   'P 1'
#
loop_
_entity.id
_entity.type
_entity.pdbx_description
1 polymer ?
#
loop_
_entity_poly.entity_id
_entity_poly.type
_entity_poly.pdbx_seq_one_letter_code
_entity_poly.pdbx_strand_id
1 'polypeptide(L)'
;MVPPSAHVLLVVDAVQLVIPVAVIHNVCFWPVKYLRYVGYCVAGALGVIQLGGEVVADDGVLEEEKLALSPSIKSPTPTLSTLRAQLTSRDGRCVFSSTQLPDIAFLAPNKTTDPTAANTLSVSPSIRALLNASKFGVIKTPNAILDSTDVRPAPPRSLPPEMRFPADARYHLHWLVEH
;
A
#
# COMPACT_ATOMS: atom_id res chain seq x y z
N MET A 1 16.93 11.38 25.71
CA MET A 1 17.29 11.63 24.31
C MET A 1 16.85 10.41 23.51
N VAL A 2 15.75 10.51 22.75
CA VAL A 2 15.35 9.46 21.82
C VAL A 2 16.27 9.62 20.60
N PRO A 3 16.96 8.56 20.13
CA PRO A 3 17.76 8.67 18.90
C PRO A 3 16.85 9.16 17.76
N PRO A 4 17.36 9.96 16.82
CA PRO A 4 16.58 10.31 15.65
C PRO A 4 16.11 9.01 14.98
N SER A 5 14.81 8.84 14.85
CA SER A 5 14.27 7.67 14.15
C SER A 5 14.83 7.69 12.74
N ALA A 6 15.41 6.58 12.30
CA ALA A 6 15.83 6.35 10.93
C ALA A 6 14.65 6.57 9.97
N HIS A 7 14.85 7.30 8.87
CA HIS A 7 13.82 7.52 7.84
C HIS A 7 14.36 7.22 6.44
N VAL A 8 13.48 6.71 5.58
CA VAL A 8 13.70 6.62 4.14
C VAL A 8 12.94 7.71 3.44
N LEU A 9 13.62 8.38 2.51
CA LEU A 9 12.99 9.26 1.54
C LEU A 9 12.75 8.47 0.25
N LEU A 10 11.51 8.07 -0.01
CA LEU A 10 11.09 7.44 -1.25
C LEU A 10 10.60 8.50 -2.23
N VAL A 11 11.30 8.67 -3.35
CA VAL A 11 10.93 9.60 -4.42
C VAL A 11 10.23 8.83 -5.55
N VAL A 12 9.01 9.23 -5.90
CA VAL A 12 8.21 8.63 -6.97
C VAL A 12 7.69 9.75 -7.87
N ASP A 13 8.24 9.90 -9.07
CA ASP A 13 7.99 11.05 -9.95
C ASP A 13 8.15 12.39 -9.18
N ALA A 14 7.09 13.17 -9.05
CA ALA A 14 7.06 14.45 -8.32
C ALA A 14 6.67 14.31 -6.82
N VAL A 15 6.42 13.10 -6.35
CA VAL A 15 5.99 12.80 -4.98
C VAL A 15 7.18 12.35 -4.16
N GLN A 16 7.28 12.88 -2.94
CA GLN A 16 8.28 12.48 -1.96
C GLN A 16 7.56 11.95 -0.72
N LEU A 17 7.91 10.74 -0.30
CA LEU A 17 7.39 10.10 0.90
C LEU A 17 8.52 9.92 1.91
N VAL A 18 8.34 10.45 3.11
CA VAL A 18 9.24 10.23 4.24
C VAL A 18 8.63 9.14 5.10
N ILE A 19 9.31 7.99 5.19
CA ILE A 19 8.78 6.79 5.87
C ILE A 19 9.77 6.36 6.95
N PRO A 20 9.35 6.26 8.23
CA PRO A 20 10.23 5.75 9.28
C PRO A 20 10.67 4.30 8.98
N VAL A 21 11.96 4.01 9.14
CA VAL A 21 12.53 2.67 8.92
C VAL A 21 11.91 1.63 9.85
N ALA A 22 11.66 2.01 11.11
CA ALA A 22 10.97 1.15 12.08
C ALA A 22 9.59 0.71 11.58
N VAL A 23 8.88 1.62 10.92
CA VAL A 23 7.55 1.36 10.35
C VAL A 23 7.64 0.35 9.19
N ILE A 24 8.67 0.45 8.34
CA ILE A 24 8.91 -0.50 7.25
C ILE A 24 9.21 -1.90 7.80
N HIS A 25 10.15 -2.02 8.75
CA HIS A 25 10.54 -3.30 9.35
C HIS A 25 9.41 -3.95 10.16
N ASN A 26 8.53 -3.17 10.76
CA ASN A 26 7.38 -3.69 11.49
C ASN A 26 6.30 -4.27 10.57
N VAL A 27 6.29 -3.89 9.29
CA VAL A 27 5.28 -4.35 8.34
C VAL A 27 5.77 -5.51 7.49
N CYS A 28 6.97 -5.39 6.93
CA CYS A 28 7.48 -6.31 5.93
C CYS A 28 8.82 -6.91 6.37
N PHE A 29 9.03 -8.18 6.06
CA PHE A 29 10.34 -8.83 6.17
C PHE A 29 11.31 -8.38 5.07
N TRP A 30 10.77 -7.82 3.99
CA TRP A 30 11.50 -7.36 2.80
C TRP A 30 11.27 -5.86 2.58
N PRO A 31 12.08 -4.99 3.22
CA PRO A 31 11.90 -3.55 3.19
C PRO A 31 11.92 -2.93 1.79
N VAL A 32 12.84 -3.36 0.92
CA VAL A 32 12.94 -2.82 -0.45
C VAL A 32 11.73 -3.25 -1.28
N LYS A 33 11.33 -4.53 -1.18
CA LYS A 33 10.09 -5.05 -1.80
C LYS A 33 8.85 -4.27 -1.33
N TYR A 34 8.79 -3.91 -0.05
CA TYR A 34 7.73 -3.05 0.50
C TYR A 34 7.74 -1.64 -0.10
N LEU A 35 8.90 -0.99 -0.17
CA LEU A 35 9.03 0.33 -0.77
C LEU A 35 8.66 0.33 -2.26
N ARG A 36 9.01 -0.74 -2.97
CA ARG A 36 8.59 -0.96 -4.36
C ARG A 36 7.08 -1.07 -4.47
N TYR A 37 6.42 -1.75 -3.52
CA TYR A 37 4.97 -1.78 -3.44
C TYR A 37 4.34 -0.41 -3.12
N VAL A 38 4.88 0.34 -2.17
CA VAL A 38 4.42 1.72 -1.89
C VAL A 38 4.57 2.59 -3.13
N GLY A 39 5.71 2.49 -3.81
CA GLY A 39 5.97 3.16 -5.07
C GLY A 39 4.98 2.77 -6.16
N TYR A 40 4.66 1.49 -6.28
CA TYR A 40 3.63 0.98 -7.19
C TYR A 40 2.24 1.54 -6.88
N CYS A 41 1.85 1.63 -5.60
CA CYS A 41 0.59 2.26 -5.21
C CYS A 41 0.55 3.72 -5.64
N VAL A 42 1.64 4.46 -5.47
CA VAL A 42 1.70 5.88 -5.86
C VAL A 42 1.73 6.03 -7.39
N ALA A 43 2.61 5.31 -8.08
CA ALA A 43 2.82 5.48 -9.52
C ALA A 43 1.75 4.81 -10.39
N GLY A 44 0.97 3.86 -9.83
CA GLY A 44 0.07 3.00 -10.62
C GLY A 44 0.80 2.12 -11.63
N ALA A 45 2.11 1.90 -11.43
CA ALA A 45 3.02 1.30 -12.39
C ALA A 45 4.08 0.47 -11.67
N LEU A 46 4.39 -0.71 -12.21
CA LEU A 46 5.53 -1.50 -11.73
C LEU A 46 6.81 -0.72 -12.01
N GLY A 47 7.71 -0.68 -11.04
CA GLY A 47 8.98 0.03 -11.12
C GLY A 47 10.10 -0.72 -10.41
N VAL A 48 11.29 -0.15 -10.49
CA VAL A 48 12.47 -0.62 -9.75
C VAL A 48 12.89 0.43 -8.74
N ILE A 49 13.33 -0.02 -7.57
CA ILE A 49 13.93 0.86 -6.57
C ILE A 49 15.38 1.11 -6.97
N GLN A 50 15.79 2.37 -6.89
CA GLN A 50 17.14 2.83 -7.20
C GLN A 50 17.73 3.60 -6.02
N LEU A 51 19.01 3.36 -5.76
CA LEU A 51 19.83 4.06 -4.78
C LEU A 51 21.05 4.62 -5.51
N GLY A 52 21.26 5.93 -5.47
CA GLY A 52 22.38 6.55 -6.18
C GLY A 52 22.41 6.30 -7.71
N GLY A 53 21.28 5.89 -8.31
CA GLY A 53 21.18 5.50 -9.72
C GLY A 53 21.35 3.99 -9.99
N GLU A 54 21.73 3.20 -9.00
CA GLU A 54 21.83 1.74 -9.10
C GLU A 54 20.54 1.05 -8.69
N VAL A 55 20.18 -0.03 -9.37
CA VAL A 55 18.98 -0.82 -9.05
C VAL A 55 19.21 -1.66 -7.80
N VAL A 56 18.34 -1.50 -6.80
CA VAL A 56 18.36 -2.28 -5.56
C VAL A 56 17.43 -3.48 -5.68
N ALA A 57 17.92 -4.67 -5.34
CA ALA A 57 17.13 -5.89 -5.33
C ALA A 57 16.11 -5.90 -4.17
N ASP A 58 15.03 -6.68 -4.33
CA ASP A 58 13.94 -6.78 -3.35
C ASP A 58 14.40 -7.30 -1.97
N ASP A 59 15.46 -8.10 -1.96
CA ASP A 59 16.13 -8.66 -0.78
C ASP A 59 17.25 -7.76 -0.24
N GLY A 60 17.40 -6.55 -0.79
CA GLY A 60 18.34 -5.56 -0.32
C GLY A 60 18.07 -5.13 1.13
N VAL A 61 19.15 -4.81 1.84
CA VAL A 61 19.08 -4.25 3.19
C VAL A 61 18.74 -2.77 3.09
N LEU A 62 17.89 -2.30 4.01
CA LEU A 62 17.51 -0.90 4.10
C LEU A 62 18.41 -0.18 5.11
N GLU A 63 19.26 0.71 4.63
CA GLU A 63 19.97 1.68 5.47
C GLU A 63 19.28 3.05 5.38
N GLU A 64 19.61 3.99 6.28
CA GLU A 64 19.04 5.36 6.30
C GLU A 64 19.39 6.14 5.03
N GLU A 65 18.62 5.97 3.96
CA GLU A 65 19.01 6.46 2.65
C GLU A 65 17.83 6.99 1.80
N LYS A 66 18.18 7.81 0.82
CA LYS A 66 17.25 8.35 -0.19
C LYS A 66 17.12 7.35 -1.33
N LEU A 67 15.94 6.76 -1.46
CA LEU A 67 15.59 5.81 -2.52
C LEU A 67 14.68 6.48 -3.56
N ALA A 68 14.91 6.19 -4.83
CA ALA A 68 14.09 6.65 -5.93
C ALA A 68 13.39 5.46 -6.60
N LEU A 69 12.12 5.61 -6.97
CA LEU A 69 11.43 4.62 -7.79
C LEU A 69 11.47 5.10 -9.25
N SER A 70 12.03 4.27 -10.12
CA SER A 70 11.97 4.47 -11.57
C SER A 70 10.85 3.59 -12.14
N PRO A 71 9.70 4.16 -12.57
CA PRO A 71 8.59 3.39 -13.11
C PRO A 71 8.99 2.77 -14.46
N SER A 72 8.67 1.48 -14.65
CA SER A 72 9.08 0.73 -15.83
C SER A 72 8.14 0.97 -17.01
N ILE A 73 6.82 1.03 -16.77
CA ILE A 73 5.78 1.33 -17.78
C ILE A 73 4.54 1.89 -17.06
N LYS A 74 4.08 3.11 -17.39
CA LYS A 74 2.77 3.60 -16.91
C LYS A 74 1.67 2.76 -17.56
N SER A 75 0.91 2.03 -16.75
CA SER A 75 -0.30 1.38 -17.23
C SER A 75 -1.33 2.45 -17.62
N PRO A 76 -2.11 2.26 -18.70
CA PRO A 76 -3.12 3.24 -19.09
C PRO A 76 -4.14 3.41 -17.96
N THR A 77 -4.44 4.65 -17.60
CA THR A 77 -5.42 5.00 -16.57
C THR A 77 -6.77 4.38 -16.92
N PRO A 78 -7.32 3.46 -16.11
CA PRO A 78 -8.61 2.86 -16.39
C PRO A 78 -9.73 3.88 -16.16
N THR A 79 -10.80 3.78 -16.94
CA THR A 79 -12.03 4.55 -16.70
C THR A 79 -12.67 4.11 -15.37
N LEU A 80 -13.47 4.97 -14.74
CA LEU A 80 -14.17 4.64 -13.49
C LEU A 80 -15.06 3.39 -13.58
N SER A 81 -15.67 3.13 -14.75
CA SER A 81 -16.46 1.92 -14.99
C SER A 81 -15.60 0.67 -15.02
N THR A 82 -14.47 0.70 -15.73
CA THR A 82 -13.49 -0.39 -15.78
C THR A 82 -12.88 -0.64 -14.40
N LEU A 83 -12.55 0.43 -13.67
CA LEU A 83 -12.04 0.35 -12.30
C LEU A 83 -13.04 -0.31 -11.35
N ARG A 84 -14.31 0.09 -11.39
CA ARG A 84 -15.36 -0.55 -10.59
C ARG A 84 -15.51 -2.02 -10.96
N ALA A 85 -15.52 -2.37 -12.24
CA ALA A 85 -15.60 -3.75 -12.67
C ALA A 85 -14.40 -4.58 -12.16
N GLN A 86 -13.18 -4.02 -12.21
CA GLN A 86 -11.98 -4.65 -11.66
C GLN A 86 -12.06 -4.83 -10.14
N LEU A 87 -12.53 -3.81 -9.40
CA LEU A 87 -12.70 -3.88 -7.95
C LEU A 87 -13.81 -4.86 -7.55
N THR A 88 -14.92 -4.89 -8.27
CA THR A 88 -16.00 -5.87 -8.04
C THR A 88 -15.52 -7.28 -8.38
N SER A 89 -14.77 -7.46 -9.47
CA SER A 89 -14.19 -8.77 -9.81
C SER A 89 -13.16 -9.23 -8.78
N ARG A 90 -12.40 -8.31 -8.19
CA ARG A 90 -11.32 -8.62 -7.24
C ARG A 90 -11.82 -8.83 -5.81
N ASP A 91 -12.69 -7.94 -5.34
CA ASP A 91 -13.08 -7.87 -3.93
C ASP A 91 -14.52 -8.35 -3.71
N GLY A 92 -15.37 -8.33 -4.75
CA GLY A 92 -16.79 -8.69 -4.69
C GLY A 92 -17.68 -7.75 -3.88
N ARG A 93 -17.15 -7.16 -2.79
CA ARG A 93 -17.84 -6.35 -1.78
C ARG A 93 -16.90 -5.34 -1.13
N CYS A 94 -17.44 -4.48 -0.26
CA CYS A 94 -16.63 -3.69 0.66
C CYS A 94 -15.71 -4.57 1.50
N VAL A 95 -14.42 -4.24 1.49
CA VAL A 95 -13.35 -4.98 2.18
C VAL A 95 -13.50 -4.95 3.71
N PHE A 96 -14.20 -3.95 4.24
CA PHE A 96 -14.33 -3.73 5.69
C PHE A 96 -15.71 -4.04 6.26
N SER A 97 -16.77 -3.95 5.46
CA SER A 97 -18.15 -4.04 5.97
C SER A 97 -19.02 -5.07 5.24
N SER A 98 -18.47 -5.84 4.29
CA SER A 98 -19.21 -6.83 3.49
C SER A 98 -20.45 -6.28 2.76
N THR A 99 -20.58 -4.94 2.68
CA THR A 99 -21.71 -4.26 2.02
C THR A 99 -21.52 -4.24 0.51
N GLN A 100 -22.63 -4.34 -0.24
CA GLN A 100 -22.67 -4.42 -1.71
C GLN A 100 -22.53 -3.07 -2.42
N LEU A 101 -22.60 -1.95 -1.71
CA LEU A 101 -22.46 -0.59 -2.27
C LEU A 101 -21.20 0.09 -1.73
N PRO A 102 -20.00 -0.40 -2.07
CA PRO A 102 -18.77 0.28 -1.68
C PRO A 102 -18.55 1.54 -2.52
N ASP A 103 -18.11 2.59 -1.85
CA ASP A 103 -17.42 3.70 -2.47
C ASP A 103 -15.98 3.27 -2.81
N ILE A 104 -15.35 3.97 -3.76
CA ILE A 104 -13.94 3.72 -4.10
C ILE A 104 -13.08 4.64 -3.24
N ALA A 105 -12.09 4.08 -2.55
CA ALA A 105 -11.04 4.85 -1.88
C ALA A 105 -9.66 4.41 -2.37
N PHE A 106 -8.74 5.36 -2.38
CA PHE A 106 -7.36 5.12 -2.78
C PHE A 106 -6.55 4.56 -1.61
N LEU A 107 -5.64 3.64 -1.90
CA LEU A 107 -4.69 3.12 -0.91
C LEU A 107 -3.63 4.17 -0.56
N ALA A 108 -3.22 4.97 -1.55
CA ALA A 108 -2.40 6.16 -1.39
C ALA A 108 -3.25 7.42 -1.70
N PRO A 109 -3.69 8.16 -0.68
CA PRO A 109 -4.49 9.37 -0.85
C PRO A 109 -3.60 10.53 -1.31
N ASN A 110 -3.18 10.52 -2.57
CA ASN A 110 -2.53 11.68 -3.18
C ASN A 110 -3.23 12.04 -4.49
N LYS A 111 -3.53 13.34 -4.66
CA LYS A 111 -4.36 13.90 -5.75
C LYS A 111 -3.79 13.69 -7.15
N THR A 112 -2.54 13.25 -7.24
CA THR A 112 -1.78 13.06 -8.49
C THR A 112 -1.73 11.60 -8.95
N THR A 113 -2.30 10.66 -8.19
CA THR A 113 -2.21 9.23 -8.50
C THR A 113 -3.38 8.80 -9.37
N ASP A 114 -3.08 8.21 -10.53
CA ASP A 114 -4.09 7.67 -11.42
C ASP A 114 -4.83 6.50 -10.74
N PRO A 115 -6.17 6.45 -10.81
CA PRO A 115 -6.94 5.39 -10.17
C PRO A 115 -6.70 4.06 -10.87
N THR A 116 -5.93 3.16 -10.25
CA THR A 116 -5.78 1.77 -10.70
C THR A 116 -6.45 0.83 -9.72
N ALA A 117 -6.92 -0.34 -10.16
CA ALA A 117 -7.54 -1.32 -9.27
C ALA A 117 -6.60 -1.70 -8.12
N ALA A 118 -5.29 -1.70 -8.38
CA ALA A 118 -4.31 -2.04 -7.36
C ALA A 118 -4.08 -0.95 -6.31
N ASN A 119 -4.27 0.33 -6.65
CA ASN A 119 -4.23 1.46 -5.71
C ASN A 119 -5.63 1.88 -5.21
N THR A 120 -6.66 1.07 -5.42
CA THR A 120 -8.01 1.37 -4.91
C THR A 120 -8.62 0.20 -4.18
N LEU A 121 -9.47 0.51 -3.21
CA LEU A 121 -10.29 -0.44 -2.46
C LEU A 121 -11.76 -0.06 -2.56
N SER A 122 -12.60 -1.09 -2.55
CA SER A 122 -14.01 -0.94 -2.19
C SER A 122 -14.15 -0.75 -0.68
N VAL A 123 -14.58 0.44 -0.25
CA VAL A 123 -14.74 0.78 1.17
C VAL A 123 -16.08 1.45 1.46
N SER A 124 -16.48 1.50 2.73
CA SER A 124 -17.64 2.30 3.15
C SER A 124 -17.32 3.81 3.13
N PRO A 125 -18.32 4.70 3.02
CA PRO A 125 -18.10 6.15 3.02
C PRO A 125 -17.30 6.66 4.22
N SER A 126 -17.51 6.10 5.41
CA SER A 126 -16.78 6.45 6.63
C SER A 126 -15.30 6.10 6.55
N ILE A 127 -14.95 4.93 5.99
CA ILE A 127 -13.56 4.51 5.79
C ILE A 127 -12.90 5.38 4.70
N ARG A 128 -13.62 5.72 3.63
CA ARG A 128 -13.12 6.65 2.60
C ARG A 128 -12.75 8.01 3.19
N ALA A 129 -13.60 8.57 4.07
CA ALA A 129 -13.33 9.87 4.69
C ALA A 129 -12.02 9.85 5.50
N LEU A 130 -11.75 8.73 6.18
CA LEU A 130 -10.50 8.55 6.94
C LEU A 130 -9.28 8.35 6.04
N LEU A 131 -9.41 7.56 4.97
CA LEU A 131 -8.36 7.38 3.96
C LEU A 131 -8.02 8.70 3.27
N ASN A 132 -9.02 9.49 2.89
CA ASN A 132 -8.83 10.80 2.24
C ASN A 132 -8.16 11.84 3.16
N ALA A 133 -8.20 11.65 4.48
CA ALA A 133 -7.48 12.50 5.42
C ALA A 133 -5.99 12.15 5.51
N SER A 134 -5.51 11.16 4.74
CA SER A 134 -4.12 10.69 4.70
C SER A 134 -3.57 10.27 6.06
N LYS A 135 -4.45 9.84 6.99
CA LYS A 135 -4.06 9.41 8.33
C LYS A 135 -3.56 7.97 8.36
N PHE A 136 -4.07 7.13 7.47
CA PHE A 136 -3.62 5.75 7.32
C PHE A 136 -3.78 5.24 5.89
N GLY A 137 -3.04 4.19 5.54
CA GLY A 137 -3.18 3.36 4.34
C GLY A 137 -3.53 1.91 4.70
N VAL A 138 -3.87 1.12 3.68
CA VAL A 138 -4.20 -0.30 3.84
C VAL A 138 -3.36 -1.12 2.87
N ILE A 139 -2.78 -2.23 3.33
CA ILE A 139 -1.99 -3.12 2.50
C ILE A 139 -2.69 -4.45 2.42
N LYS A 140 -3.12 -4.84 1.22
CA LYS A 140 -3.67 -6.16 0.93
C LYS A 140 -2.53 -7.07 0.45
N THR A 141 -2.39 -8.28 1.00
CA THR A 141 -1.49 -9.31 0.46
C THR A 141 -2.24 -10.65 0.29
N PRO A 142 -1.93 -11.47 -0.72
CA PRO A 142 -0.97 -11.19 -1.79
C PRO A 142 -1.46 -10.07 -2.72
N ASN A 143 -0.52 -9.38 -3.36
CA ASN A 143 -0.77 -8.37 -4.40
C ASN A 143 0.29 -8.50 -5.52
N ALA A 144 0.34 -7.53 -6.44
CA ALA A 144 1.24 -7.59 -7.60
C ALA A 144 2.74 -7.64 -7.25
N ILE A 145 3.12 -7.27 -6.03
CA ILE A 145 4.52 -7.24 -5.57
C ILE A 145 4.69 -8.09 -4.31
N LEU A 146 3.85 -7.91 -3.29
CA LEU A 146 3.99 -8.57 -2.00
C LEU A 146 3.16 -9.84 -1.92
N ASP A 147 3.80 -10.93 -1.49
CA ASP A 147 3.17 -12.18 -1.09
C ASP A 147 2.72 -12.14 0.37
N SER A 148 1.87 -13.09 0.77
CA SER A 148 1.36 -13.19 2.15
C SER A 148 2.46 -13.52 3.18
N THR A 149 3.58 -14.10 2.72
CA THR A 149 4.78 -14.41 3.51
C THR A 149 5.72 -13.23 3.67
N ASP A 150 5.58 -12.19 2.85
CA ASP A 150 6.45 -11.02 2.92
C ASP A 150 6.09 -10.09 4.08
N VAL A 151 4.81 -10.12 4.48
CA VAL A 151 4.29 -9.32 5.58
C VAL A 151 4.28 -10.11 6.88
N ARG A 152 4.52 -9.42 8.00
CA ARG A 152 4.49 -10.07 9.32
C ARG A 152 3.11 -10.66 9.60
N PRO A 153 3.01 -11.84 10.25
CA PRO A 153 1.72 -12.40 10.65
C PRO A 153 0.95 -11.41 11.50
N ALA A 154 -0.36 -11.32 11.29
CA ALA A 154 -1.21 -10.56 12.19
C ALA A 154 -1.11 -11.16 13.60
N PRO A 155 -1.08 -10.33 14.66
CA PRO A 155 -1.23 -10.83 16.02
C PRO A 155 -2.51 -11.65 16.12
N PRO A 156 -2.55 -12.71 16.93
CA PRO A 156 -3.77 -13.47 17.16
C PRO A 156 -4.87 -12.53 17.68
N ARG A 157 -6.05 -12.59 17.06
CA ARG A 157 -7.21 -11.77 17.41
C ARG A 157 -8.39 -12.69 17.69
N SER A 158 -9.15 -12.40 18.75
CA SER A 158 -10.46 -13.02 18.93
C SER A 158 -11.44 -12.31 18.02
N LEU A 159 -11.98 -13.03 17.04
CA LEU A 159 -13.01 -12.51 16.14
C LEU A 159 -14.38 -12.98 16.61
N PRO A 160 -15.43 -12.16 16.46
CA PRO A 160 -16.80 -12.61 16.64
C PRO A 160 -17.10 -13.80 15.69
N PRO A 161 -17.91 -14.79 16.12
CA PRO A 161 -18.20 -16.00 15.33
C PRO A 161 -18.71 -15.75 13.90
N GLU A 162 -19.42 -14.64 13.72
CA GLU A 162 -20.01 -14.20 12.45
C GLU A 162 -19.02 -13.45 11.54
N MET A 163 -17.87 -13.01 12.07
CA MET A 163 -16.88 -12.26 11.31
C MET A 163 -15.92 -13.22 10.60
N ARG A 164 -15.97 -13.22 9.27
CA ARG A 164 -15.02 -13.94 8.43
C ARG A 164 -14.25 -12.97 7.55
N PHE A 165 -12.92 -13.02 7.66
CA PHE A 165 -12.06 -12.40 6.65
C PHE A 165 -11.80 -13.41 5.52
N PRO A 166 -11.51 -12.95 4.30
CA PRO A 166 -11.05 -13.82 3.23
C PRO A 166 -9.83 -14.63 3.70
N ALA A 167 -9.86 -15.95 3.54
CA ALA A 167 -8.77 -16.82 4.00
C ALA A 167 -7.51 -16.70 3.14
N ASP A 168 -7.68 -16.17 1.92
CA ASP A 168 -6.66 -16.02 0.89
C ASP A 168 -6.00 -14.63 0.88
N ALA A 169 -6.49 -13.68 1.69
CA ALA A 169 -5.96 -12.32 1.74
C ALA A 169 -5.77 -11.78 3.17
N ARG A 170 -4.69 -11.02 3.37
CA ARG A 170 -4.40 -10.29 4.61
C ARG A 170 -4.50 -8.79 4.35
N TYR A 171 -4.99 -8.07 5.35
CA TYR A 171 -5.11 -6.62 5.32
C TYR A 171 -4.36 -6.02 6.51
N HIS A 172 -3.41 -5.13 6.23
CA HIS A 172 -2.62 -4.42 7.22
C HIS A 172 -3.01 -2.94 7.19
N LEU A 173 -3.47 -2.42 8.32
CA LEU A 173 -3.70 -0.99 8.50
C LEU A 173 -2.37 -0.32 8.83
N HIS A 174 -2.11 0.83 8.23
CA HIS A 174 -0.84 1.51 8.34
C HIS A 174 -1.01 3.00 8.61
N TRP A 175 -0.60 3.51 9.76
CA TRP A 175 -0.69 4.94 10.05
C TRP A 175 0.44 5.68 9.33
N LEU A 176 0.09 6.73 8.59
CA LEU A 176 1.05 7.53 7.80
C LEU A 176 1.56 8.76 8.57
N VAL A 177 1.01 9.00 9.75
CA VAL A 177 1.40 10.07 10.68
C VAL A 177 1.49 9.47 12.08
N GLU A 178 2.57 9.78 12.81
CA GLU A 178 2.67 9.45 14.24
C GLU A 178 1.63 10.26 15.03
N HIS A 179 1.02 9.61 16.03
CA HIS A 179 0.12 10.22 16.99
C HIS A 179 0.88 10.75 18.21
#